data_AF-A0A6P0X9X6-F1
#
_entry.id   AF-A0A6P0X9X6-F1
#
_cell.length_a   1.000
_cell.length_b   1.000
_cell.length_c   1.000
_cell.angle_alpha   90.00
_cell.angle_beta   90.00
_cell.angle_gamma   90.00
#
_symmetry.space_group_name_H-M   'P 1'
#
loop_
_entity.id
_entity.type
_entity.pdbx_description
1 polymer ?
#
loop_
_entity_poly.entity_id
_entity_poly.type
_entity_poly.pdbx_seq_one_letter_code
_entity_poly.pdbx_strand_id
1 'polypeptide(L)'
;GITPPEEVYGFKQKALDGISMKYTFDDANAEDRKNLQYFENSGSRGIYVDGWYACTFGPQIPWNIAKSAEGFPDWDPNEDVWELYHITEDFTQMENLAAQEPELLEVMKQLFLEEAEENLAFPIGGGLWINTYPEDRLASPYTSWVFDESTTRMPEFTAPGLGRESNLVTIDVDLKDNASGVLYALGGSGGGVSLFMDNGTLKYEYNMLLLERYQADSDSLIAAGRHTIEVETTIDSFDQPGEVVIRVDGAEVGRTTIETIVQGAFSASETFDVGTDLGAPVSLEYADRAPFEFDEFDGTINTVKVELTSAESHFLPLLPVPLD
;
A
#
# COMPACT_ATOMS: atom_id res chain seq x y z
N GLY A 1 -12.59 -0.52 -28.96
CA GLY A 1 -12.54 -0.97 -27.55
C GLY A 1 -13.04 -2.39 -27.47
N ILE A 2 -12.89 -3.00 -26.30
CA ILE A 2 -13.52 -4.29 -25.97
C ILE A 2 -14.80 -3.95 -25.20
N THR A 3 -15.91 -4.59 -25.53
CA THR A 3 -17.15 -4.42 -24.76
C THR A 3 -16.98 -5.10 -23.40
N PRO A 4 -17.11 -4.37 -22.27
CA PRO A 4 -17.02 -4.99 -20.95
C PRO A 4 -18.19 -5.97 -20.73
N PRO A 5 -17.97 -7.07 -20.00
CA PRO A 5 -19.05 -8.01 -19.66
C PRO A 5 -20.05 -7.34 -18.72
N GLU A 6 -21.34 -7.64 -18.90
CA GLU A 6 -22.40 -7.16 -17.98
C GLU A 6 -22.33 -7.84 -16.61
N GLU A 7 -21.80 -9.07 -16.56
CA GLU A 7 -21.72 -9.89 -15.35
C GLU A 7 -20.43 -10.74 -15.36
N VAL A 8 -19.79 -10.86 -14.19
CA VAL A 8 -18.63 -11.74 -13.96
C VAL A 8 -18.89 -12.53 -12.68
N TYR A 9 -18.86 -13.86 -12.75
CA TYR A 9 -19.12 -14.76 -11.60
C TYR A 9 -20.40 -14.47 -10.79
N GLY A 10 -21.49 -14.03 -11.44
CA GLY A 10 -22.74 -13.69 -10.75
C GLY A 10 -22.83 -12.23 -10.28
N PHE A 11 -21.76 -11.45 -10.43
CA PHE A 11 -21.71 -10.04 -10.02
C PHE A 11 -21.91 -9.13 -11.23
N LYS A 12 -22.96 -8.30 -11.18
CA LYS A 12 -23.18 -7.26 -12.19
C LYS A 12 -22.06 -6.22 -12.14
N GLN A 13 -21.55 -5.86 -13.31
CA GLN A 13 -20.47 -4.89 -13.42
C GLN A 13 -21.03 -3.46 -13.50
N LYS A 14 -20.33 -2.50 -12.87
CA LYS A 14 -20.60 -1.07 -13.11
C LYS A 14 -20.17 -0.70 -14.53
N ALA A 15 -20.78 0.35 -15.09
CA ALA A 15 -20.25 0.95 -16.30
C ALA A 15 -18.82 1.45 -16.07
N LEU A 16 -18.00 1.45 -17.11
CA LEU A 16 -16.68 2.08 -17.04
C LEU A 16 -16.86 3.59 -16.93
N ASP A 17 -16.16 4.21 -15.99
CA ASP A 17 -16.23 5.66 -15.80
C ASP A 17 -15.63 6.42 -16.98
N GLY A 18 -16.25 7.55 -17.32
CA GLY A 18 -15.79 8.45 -18.37
C GLY A 18 -16.21 8.03 -19.79
N ILE A 19 -15.52 8.60 -20.79
CA ILE A 19 -15.81 8.40 -22.20
C ILE A 19 -14.52 8.07 -22.97
N SER A 20 -14.66 7.48 -24.15
CA SER A 20 -13.50 7.18 -24.99
C SER A 20 -12.85 8.45 -25.55
N MET A 21 -11.55 8.61 -25.35
CA MET A 21 -10.74 9.67 -25.98
C MET A 21 -10.31 9.35 -27.41
N LYS A 22 -10.77 8.24 -28.02
CA LYS A 22 -10.32 7.82 -29.37
C LYS A 22 -10.43 8.92 -30.42
N TYR A 23 -11.42 9.80 -30.28
CA TYR A 23 -11.67 10.89 -31.23
C TYR A 23 -10.50 11.89 -31.35
N THR A 24 -9.62 12.00 -30.35
CA THR A 24 -8.46 12.90 -30.38
C THR A 24 -7.31 12.36 -31.22
N PHE A 25 -7.30 11.07 -31.57
CA PHE A 25 -6.23 10.46 -32.37
C PHE A 25 -6.35 10.77 -33.86
N ASP A 26 -7.57 11.02 -34.33
CA ASP A 26 -7.85 11.33 -35.75
C ASP A 26 -7.90 12.85 -36.01
N ASP A 27 -7.99 13.68 -34.96
CA ASP A 27 -8.09 15.14 -35.06
C ASP A 27 -7.43 15.84 -33.85
N ALA A 28 -6.32 16.53 -34.12
CA ALA A 28 -5.56 17.28 -33.12
C ALA A 28 -6.30 18.52 -32.59
N ASN A 29 -7.36 18.99 -33.27
CA ASN A 29 -8.19 20.11 -32.84
C ASN A 29 -9.58 19.66 -32.37
N ALA A 30 -9.77 18.37 -32.09
CA ALA A 30 -11.07 17.87 -31.68
C ALA A 30 -11.52 18.56 -30.39
N GLU A 31 -12.76 19.06 -30.39
CA GLU A 31 -13.39 19.61 -29.20
C GLU A 31 -13.54 18.56 -28.11
N ASP A 32 -13.50 19.01 -26.86
CA ASP A 32 -13.77 18.14 -25.72
C ASP A 32 -15.21 17.61 -25.80
N ARG A 33 -15.37 16.38 -25.34
CA ARG A 33 -16.67 15.68 -25.26
C ARG A 33 -17.03 15.33 -23.84
N LYS A 34 -16.12 15.49 -22.88
CA LYS A 34 -16.34 15.25 -21.46
C LYS A 34 -16.47 16.58 -20.71
N ASN A 35 -17.69 17.07 -20.69
CA ASN A 35 -17.99 18.38 -20.14
C ASN A 35 -18.12 18.38 -18.62
N LEU A 36 -18.23 17.20 -17.99
CA LEU A 36 -18.35 17.04 -16.55
C LEU A 36 -17.30 16.07 -16.03
N GLN A 37 -16.64 16.42 -14.93
CA GLN A 37 -15.78 15.53 -14.18
C GLN A 37 -15.91 15.80 -12.69
N TYR A 38 -16.20 14.74 -11.94
CA TYR A 38 -16.27 14.73 -10.48
C TYR A 38 -14.96 14.22 -9.87
N PHE A 39 -14.62 14.71 -8.67
CA PHE A 39 -13.48 14.27 -7.87
C PHE A 39 -13.86 14.19 -6.40
N GLU A 40 -13.66 13.04 -5.77
CA GLU A 40 -13.60 12.90 -4.31
C GLU A 40 -12.40 12.02 -3.98
N ASN A 41 -11.53 12.54 -3.12
CA ASN A 41 -10.38 11.80 -2.63
C ASN A 41 -10.17 12.16 -1.17
N SER A 42 -10.50 11.23 -0.28
CA SER A 42 -10.27 11.38 1.15
C SER A 42 -10.82 12.71 1.69
N GLY A 43 -12.05 13.06 1.28
CA GLY A 43 -12.74 14.27 1.69
C GLY A 43 -12.44 15.52 0.87
N SER A 44 -11.34 15.57 0.13
CA SER A 44 -11.10 16.64 -0.85
C SER A 44 -12.00 16.45 -2.05
N ARG A 45 -12.62 17.54 -2.52
CA ARG A 45 -13.72 17.50 -3.49
C ARG A 45 -13.49 18.48 -4.63
N GLY A 46 -13.95 18.08 -5.80
CA GLY A 46 -13.89 18.91 -6.99
C GLY A 46 -14.98 18.54 -7.99
N ILE A 47 -15.48 19.53 -8.71
CA ILE A 47 -16.32 19.31 -9.87
C ILE A 47 -15.96 20.28 -10.98
N TYR A 48 -15.70 19.73 -12.14
CA TYR A 48 -15.49 20.46 -13.38
C TYR A 48 -16.76 20.40 -14.23
N VAL A 49 -17.19 21.55 -14.76
CA VAL A 49 -18.29 21.68 -15.71
C VAL A 49 -17.94 22.75 -16.75
N ASP A 50 -17.74 22.36 -18.01
CA ASP A 50 -17.59 23.27 -19.17
C ASP A 50 -16.62 24.45 -18.92
N GLY A 51 -15.43 24.19 -18.36
CA GLY A 51 -14.42 25.21 -18.08
C GLY A 51 -14.48 25.78 -16.66
N TRP A 52 -15.57 25.57 -15.93
CA TRP A 52 -15.68 25.94 -14.52
C TRP A 52 -15.20 24.81 -13.63
N TYR A 53 -14.51 25.15 -12.56
CA TYR A 53 -14.05 24.21 -11.56
C TYR A 53 -14.36 24.74 -10.17
N ALA A 54 -15.20 24.02 -9.43
CA ALA A 54 -15.44 24.27 -8.02
C ALA A 54 -14.73 23.19 -7.19
N CYS A 55 -13.99 23.58 -6.16
CA CYS A 55 -13.25 22.64 -5.34
C CYS A 55 -13.16 23.06 -3.89
N THR A 56 -12.84 22.08 -3.03
CA THR A 56 -12.55 22.31 -1.62
C THR A 56 -11.60 21.23 -1.09
N PHE A 57 -10.75 21.62 -0.15
CA PHE A 57 -9.82 20.71 0.50
C PHE A 57 -10.50 20.01 1.67
N GLY A 58 -10.34 18.69 1.73
CA GLY A 58 -10.66 17.91 2.92
C GLY A 58 -9.56 18.04 3.98
N PRO A 59 -9.63 17.24 5.06
CA PRO A 59 -8.74 17.35 6.21
C PRO A 59 -7.35 16.76 5.91
N GLN A 60 -7.21 15.99 4.83
CA GLN A 60 -5.94 15.39 4.43
C GLN A 60 -5.04 16.41 3.73
N ILE A 61 -3.94 16.76 4.39
CA ILE A 61 -2.89 17.63 3.85
C ILE A 61 -1.85 16.74 3.15
N PRO A 62 -1.62 16.92 1.83
CA PRO A 62 -0.63 16.13 1.11
C PRO A 62 0.73 16.16 1.80
N TRP A 63 1.33 14.98 1.99
CA TRP A 63 2.68 14.80 2.53
C TRP A 63 2.87 15.28 3.98
N ASN A 64 1.80 15.60 4.71
CA ASN A 64 1.85 16.01 6.10
C ASN A 64 0.85 15.21 6.95
N ILE A 65 1.20 13.96 7.23
CA ILE A 65 0.36 13.01 7.96
C ILE A 65 0.03 13.53 9.37
N ALA A 66 1.05 14.03 10.09
CA ALA A 66 0.89 14.53 11.46
C ALA A 66 -0.15 15.66 11.53
N LYS A 67 -0.05 16.65 10.62
CA LYS A 67 -1.00 17.76 10.58
C LYS A 67 -2.39 17.33 10.06
N SER A 68 -2.45 16.34 9.18
CA SER A 68 -3.73 15.79 8.70
C SER A 68 -4.50 15.13 9.86
N ALA A 69 -3.79 14.39 10.72
CA ALA A 69 -4.38 13.70 11.86
C ALA A 69 -5.09 14.65 12.85
N GLU A 70 -4.61 15.88 13.00
CA GLU A 70 -5.26 16.92 13.81
C GLU A 70 -6.66 17.30 13.30
N GLY A 71 -6.89 17.17 11.98
CA GLY A 71 -8.13 17.58 11.33
C GLY A 71 -9.20 16.48 11.23
N PHE A 72 -8.87 15.20 11.41
CA PHE A 72 -9.81 14.11 11.14
C PHE A 72 -10.99 13.98 12.13
N PRO A 73 -10.82 14.10 13.46
CA PRO A 73 -11.88 13.75 14.41
C PRO A 73 -13.14 14.65 14.34
N ASP A 74 -12.96 15.94 14.07
CA ASP A 74 -14.02 16.96 14.11
C ASP A 74 -14.38 17.51 12.72
N TRP A 75 -13.89 16.88 11.64
CA TRP A 75 -14.12 17.38 10.30
C TRP A 75 -15.55 17.10 9.82
N ASP A 76 -16.25 18.19 9.49
CA ASP A 76 -17.55 18.14 8.82
C ASP A 76 -17.41 18.66 7.37
N PRO A 77 -17.62 17.82 6.35
CA PRO A 77 -17.55 18.24 4.96
C PRO A 77 -18.56 19.34 4.59
N ASN A 78 -19.58 19.62 5.41
CA ASN A 78 -20.53 20.70 5.16
C ASN A 78 -19.99 22.09 5.53
N GLU A 79 -18.96 22.16 6.36
CA GLU A 79 -18.36 23.42 6.84
C GLU A 79 -17.15 23.86 5.98
N ASP A 80 -16.70 23.00 5.06
CA ASP A 80 -15.55 23.30 4.22
C ASP A 80 -15.79 24.50 3.29
N VAL A 81 -14.76 25.33 3.15
CA VAL A 81 -14.79 26.51 2.28
C VAL A 81 -14.55 26.08 0.83
N TRP A 82 -15.50 26.39 -0.04
CA TRP A 82 -15.38 26.13 -1.47
C TRP A 82 -14.76 27.32 -2.21
N GLU A 83 -14.00 26.99 -3.24
CA GLU A 83 -13.41 27.92 -4.19
C GLU A 83 -14.00 27.67 -5.59
N LEU A 84 -13.98 28.69 -6.44
CA LEU A 84 -14.51 28.63 -7.80
C LEU A 84 -13.51 29.24 -8.79
N TYR A 85 -13.29 28.56 -9.90
CA TYR A 85 -12.35 28.98 -10.93
C TYR A 85 -12.94 28.76 -12.33
N HIS A 86 -12.49 29.56 -13.30
CA HIS A 86 -12.76 29.34 -14.73
C HIS A 86 -11.45 28.97 -15.42
N ILE A 87 -11.14 27.67 -15.42
CA ILE A 87 -9.79 27.14 -15.72
C ILE A 87 -9.40 27.23 -17.21
N THR A 88 -10.37 27.47 -18.09
CA THR A 88 -10.11 27.76 -19.51
C THR A 88 -9.56 29.17 -19.72
N GLU A 89 -9.83 30.10 -18.81
CA GLU A 89 -9.30 31.47 -18.82
C GLU A 89 -8.12 31.63 -17.86
N ASP A 90 -8.15 30.92 -16.73
CA ASP A 90 -7.09 30.88 -15.72
C ASP A 90 -6.73 29.43 -15.34
N PHE A 91 -5.88 28.80 -16.14
CA PHE A 91 -5.39 27.44 -15.87
C PHE A 91 -4.57 27.33 -14.58
N THR A 92 -4.15 28.45 -13.98
CA THR A 92 -3.35 28.47 -12.75
C THR A 92 -4.21 28.47 -11.49
N GLN A 93 -5.53 28.71 -11.62
CA GLN A 93 -6.44 28.86 -10.49
C GLN A 93 -5.97 29.96 -9.52
N MET A 94 -5.42 31.04 -10.05
CA MET A 94 -4.89 32.16 -9.26
C MET A 94 -6.02 33.03 -8.70
N GLU A 95 -7.08 33.24 -9.47
CA GLU A 95 -8.19 34.12 -9.09
C GLU A 95 -9.39 33.30 -8.64
N ASN A 96 -9.64 33.25 -7.33
CA ASN A 96 -10.83 32.61 -6.76
C ASN A 96 -12.06 33.51 -6.99
N LEU A 97 -13.04 33.00 -7.73
CA LEU A 97 -14.27 33.67 -8.15
C LEU A 97 -15.47 33.41 -7.23
N ALA A 98 -15.29 32.66 -6.13
CA ALA A 98 -16.39 32.24 -5.26
C ALA A 98 -17.21 33.42 -4.69
N ALA A 99 -16.56 34.53 -4.37
CA ALA A 99 -17.23 35.72 -3.84
C ALA A 99 -17.92 36.55 -4.93
N GLN A 100 -17.45 36.44 -6.17
CA GLN A 100 -17.94 37.17 -7.34
C GLN A 100 -19.13 36.44 -7.98
N GLU A 101 -19.12 35.11 -7.99
CA GLU A 101 -20.13 34.25 -8.60
C GLU A 101 -20.75 33.23 -7.60
N PRO A 102 -21.34 33.70 -6.48
CA PRO A 102 -21.83 32.81 -5.42
C PRO A 102 -23.00 31.92 -5.87
N GLU A 103 -23.85 32.40 -6.79
CA GLU A 103 -24.96 31.60 -7.33
C GLU A 103 -24.46 30.41 -8.16
N LEU A 104 -23.41 30.64 -8.97
CA LEU A 104 -22.78 29.58 -9.74
C LEU A 104 -22.08 28.57 -8.83
N LEU A 105 -21.41 29.03 -7.77
CA LEU A 105 -20.79 28.13 -6.81
C LEU A 105 -21.80 27.20 -6.15
N GLU A 106 -22.98 27.69 -5.74
CA GLU A 106 -24.02 26.84 -5.18
C GLU A 106 -24.56 25.82 -6.20
N VAL A 107 -24.70 26.20 -7.47
CA VAL A 107 -25.06 25.25 -8.54
C VAL A 107 -24.00 24.16 -8.69
N MET A 108 -22.71 24.52 -8.69
CA MET A 108 -21.61 23.56 -8.80
C MET A 108 -21.56 22.62 -7.60
N LYS A 109 -21.76 23.12 -6.38
CA LYS A 109 -21.86 22.30 -5.17
C LYS A 109 -23.02 21.30 -5.25
N GLN A 110 -24.17 21.70 -5.77
CA GLN A 110 -25.32 20.81 -5.94
C GLN A 110 -25.02 19.71 -6.98
N LEU A 111 -24.43 20.08 -8.12
CA LEU A 111 -24.01 19.11 -9.14
C LEU A 111 -22.98 18.11 -8.57
N PHE A 112 -22.06 18.57 -7.72
CA PHE A 112 -21.13 17.68 -7.03
C PHE A 112 -21.87 16.63 -6.19
N LEU A 113 -22.92 17.02 -5.45
CA LEU A 113 -23.66 16.08 -4.61
C LEU A 113 -24.44 15.04 -5.43
N GLU A 114 -25.00 15.44 -6.57
CA GLU A 114 -25.67 14.54 -7.51
C GLU A 114 -24.68 13.50 -8.07
N GLU A 115 -23.54 13.97 -8.56
CA GLU A 115 -22.47 13.09 -9.04
C GLU A 115 -21.91 12.19 -7.93
N ALA A 116 -21.79 12.71 -6.70
CA ALA A 116 -21.36 11.92 -5.54
C ALA A 116 -22.32 10.76 -5.25
N GLU A 117 -23.63 10.99 -5.35
CA GLU A 117 -24.66 9.95 -5.17
C GLU A 117 -24.55 8.89 -6.27
N GLU A 118 -24.50 9.30 -7.54
CA GLU A 118 -24.38 8.39 -8.68
C GLU A 118 -23.10 7.55 -8.62
N ASN A 119 -22.01 8.13 -8.12
CA ASN A 119 -20.72 7.46 -7.99
C ASN A 119 -20.54 6.68 -6.67
N LEU A 120 -21.55 6.66 -5.79
CA LEU A 120 -21.51 5.99 -4.47
C LEU A 120 -20.39 6.53 -3.55
N ALA A 121 -20.13 7.85 -3.61
CA ALA A 121 -19.08 8.51 -2.84
C ALA A 121 -19.51 8.87 -1.41
N PHE A 122 -20.76 8.65 -1.03
CA PHE A 122 -21.24 8.91 0.33
C PHE A 122 -20.93 7.75 1.30
N PRO A 123 -20.60 8.06 2.57
CA PRO A 123 -20.37 9.40 3.11
C PRO A 123 -19.07 10.02 2.57
N ILE A 124 -19.09 11.33 2.32
CA ILE A 124 -17.91 12.08 1.86
C ILE A 124 -16.75 11.89 2.85
N GLY A 125 -15.56 11.56 2.34
CA GLY A 125 -14.42 11.23 3.18
C GLY A 125 -14.52 9.91 3.93
N GLY A 126 -15.46 9.02 3.58
CA GLY A 126 -15.55 7.67 4.18
C GLY A 126 -14.26 6.86 4.07
N GLY A 127 -13.43 7.13 3.05
CA GLY A 127 -12.09 6.55 2.93
C GLY A 127 -11.11 6.93 4.05
N LEU A 128 -11.39 8.00 4.81
CA LEU A 128 -10.60 8.41 5.97
C LEU A 128 -10.90 7.59 7.22
N TRP A 129 -11.98 6.80 7.25
CA TRP A 129 -12.43 6.08 8.46
C TRP A 129 -11.31 5.25 9.09
N ILE A 130 -10.61 4.46 8.29
CA ILE A 130 -9.52 3.58 8.75
C ILE A 130 -8.27 4.34 9.20
N ASN A 131 -8.14 5.63 8.90
CA ASN A 131 -7.07 6.46 9.43
C ASN A 131 -7.37 6.89 10.87
N THR A 132 -8.65 7.10 11.19
CA THR A 132 -9.11 7.47 12.55
C THR A 132 -9.32 6.23 13.42
N TYR A 133 -9.87 5.17 12.84
CA TYR A 133 -10.22 3.89 13.49
C TYR A 133 -9.49 2.73 12.81
N PRO A 134 -8.15 2.64 12.95
CA PRO A 134 -7.36 1.60 12.31
C PRO A 134 -7.76 0.17 12.74
N GLU A 135 -8.34 0.01 13.93
CA GLU A 135 -8.87 -1.25 14.47
C GLU A 135 -10.05 -1.81 13.65
N ASP A 136 -10.76 -0.96 12.92
CA ASP A 136 -11.89 -1.37 12.05
C ASP A 136 -11.41 -1.84 10.67
N ARG A 137 -10.10 -1.79 10.41
CA ARG A 137 -9.53 -2.31 9.16
C ARG A 137 -9.86 -3.79 9.03
N LEU A 138 -10.46 -4.18 7.89
CA LEU A 138 -10.68 -5.58 7.58
C LEU A 138 -9.34 -6.31 7.54
N ALA A 139 -9.17 -7.26 8.45
CA ALA A 139 -8.00 -8.12 8.56
C ALA A 139 -8.42 -9.59 8.49
N SER A 140 -7.47 -10.44 8.12
CA SER A 140 -7.67 -11.88 8.23
C SER A 140 -7.80 -12.29 9.70
N PRO A 141 -8.73 -13.19 10.06
CA PRO A 141 -8.79 -13.73 11.42
C PRO A 141 -7.68 -14.76 11.69
N TYR A 142 -6.86 -15.10 10.68
CA TYR A 142 -5.79 -16.07 10.82
C TYR A 142 -4.57 -15.43 11.49
N THR A 143 -3.91 -16.20 12.33
CA THR A 143 -2.63 -15.86 12.96
C THR A 143 -1.51 -16.79 12.52
N SER A 144 -1.80 -17.74 11.62
CA SER A 144 -0.82 -18.64 11.03
C SER A 144 -1.18 -19.00 9.59
N TRP A 145 -0.16 -19.06 8.75
CA TRP A 145 -0.24 -19.41 7.35
C TRP A 145 0.86 -20.40 6.99
N VAL A 146 0.60 -21.23 5.98
CA VAL A 146 1.59 -22.11 5.36
C VAL A 146 1.53 -21.85 3.87
N PHE A 147 2.67 -21.50 3.30
CA PHE A 147 2.87 -21.20 1.90
C PHE A 147 3.91 -22.13 1.28
N ASP A 148 3.91 -22.13 -0.05
CA ASP A 148 4.90 -22.77 -0.91
C ASP A 148 5.22 -21.84 -2.09
N GLU A 149 6.12 -22.25 -2.99
CA GLU A 149 6.57 -21.49 -4.16
C GLU A 149 5.43 -21.15 -5.16
N SER A 150 4.24 -21.75 -5.02
CA SER A 150 3.08 -21.35 -5.83
C SER A 150 2.41 -20.06 -5.32
N THR A 151 2.78 -19.61 -4.11
CA THR A 151 2.28 -18.37 -3.52
C THR A 151 3.03 -17.19 -4.12
N THR A 152 2.40 -16.57 -5.10
CA THR A 152 2.90 -15.35 -5.75
C THR A 152 1.78 -14.34 -5.92
N ARG A 153 2.17 -13.06 -6.02
CA ARG A 153 1.30 -11.91 -6.22
C ARG A 153 0.19 -11.76 -5.18
N MET A 154 0.41 -12.23 -3.96
CA MET A 154 -0.54 -12.03 -2.87
C MET A 154 -0.51 -10.55 -2.44
N PRO A 155 -1.62 -9.80 -2.51
CA PRO A 155 -1.63 -8.39 -2.11
C PRO A 155 -1.21 -8.21 -0.65
N GLU A 156 -0.39 -7.20 -0.36
CA GLU A 156 0.17 -6.95 0.99
C GLU A 156 -0.92 -6.90 2.08
N PHE A 157 -2.05 -6.25 1.82
CA PHE A 157 -3.16 -6.14 2.77
C PHE A 157 -3.88 -7.47 3.07
N THR A 158 -3.57 -8.54 2.34
CA THR A 158 -4.09 -9.89 2.57
C THR A 158 -3.01 -10.87 3.00
N ALA A 159 -1.74 -10.45 2.97
CA ALA A 159 -0.59 -11.21 3.40
C ALA A 159 -0.39 -11.10 4.93
N PRO A 160 0.44 -11.97 5.54
CA PRO A 160 0.81 -11.82 6.94
C PRO A 160 1.50 -10.47 7.22
N GLY A 161 1.43 -9.97 8.45
CA GLY A 161 2.02 -8.70 8.88
C GLY A 161 3.56 -8.69 8.98
N LEU A 162 4.28 -9.27 8.01
CA LEU A 162 5.74 -9.31 8.00
C LEU A 162 6.32 -7.90 8.05
N GLY A 163 7.23 -7.63 9.00
CA GLY A 163 7.85 -6.32 9.20
C GLY A 163 6.96 -5.25 9.84
N ARG A 164 5.71 -5.58 10.16
CA ARG A 164 4.74 -4.68 10.82
C ARG A 164 4.18 -5.25 12.11
N GLU A 165 4.29 -6.56 12.29
CA GLU A 165 3.82 -7.28 13.47
C GLU A 165 4.89 -8.26 13.95
N SER A 166 4.86 -8.59 15.25
CA SER A 166 5.71 -9.64 15.81
C SER A 166 5.33 -10.98 15.18
N ASN A 167 6.32 -11.67 14.63
CA ASN A 167 6.10 -12.92 13.90
C ASN A 167 7.31 -13.85 13.95
N LEU A 168 7.04 -15.13 13.68
CA LEU A 168 8.05 -16.14 13.37
C LEU A 168 7.77 -16.68 11.96
N VAL A 169 8.73 -16.49 11.06
CA VAL A 169 8.77 -17.20 9.78
C VAL A 169 9.66 -18.43 9.93
N THR A 170 9.14 -19.61 9.59
CA THR A 170 9.89 -20.87 9.57
C THR A 170 9.89 -21.44 8.16
N ILE A 171 11.08 -21.63 7.59
CA ILE A 171 11.27 -22.12 6.23
C ILE A 171 11.99 -23.46 6.29
N ASP A 172 11.38 -24.49 5.70
CA ASP A 172 12.02 -25.79 5.46
C ASP A 172 12.50 -25.80 4.02
N VAL A 173 13.81 -25.88 3.81
CA VAL A 173 14.44 -25.71 2.49
C VAL A 173 15.53 -26.75 2.27
N ASP A 174 15.61 -27.28 1.05
CA ASP A 174 16.75 -28.06 0.57
C ASP A 174 17.63 -27.14 -0.28
N LEU A 175 18.83 -26.79 0.20
CA LEU A 175 19.76 -25.89 -0.48
C LEU A 175 20.81 -26.67 -1.30
N LYS A 176 21.17 -26.14 -2.46
CA LYS A 176 22.34 -26.52 -3.24
C LYS A 176 23.53 -25.62 -2.92
N ASP A 177 24.71 -26.00 -3.40
CA ASP A 177 25.94 -25.24 -3.17
C ASP A 177 25.84 -23.82 -3.75
N ASN A 178 26.12 -22.81 -2.93
CA ASN A 178 26.08 -21.39 -3.30
C ASN A 178 24.71 -20.90 -3.82
N ALA A 179 23.62 -21.45 -3.29
CA ALA A 179 22.25 -21.03 -3.61
C ALA A 179 22.11 -19.49 -3.64
N SER A 180 21.36 -18.98 -4.62
CA SER A 180 21.17 -17.55 -4.89
C SER A 180 19.74 -17.29 -5.40
N GLY A 181 18.87 -16.79 -4.54
CA GLY A 181 17.49 -16.47 -4.91
C GLY A 181 16.65 -16.04 -3.71
N VAL A 182 15.50 -15.43 -3.97
CA VAL A 182 14.57 -14.97 -2.93
C VAL A 182 13.88 -16.16 -2.26
N LEU A 183 13.89 -16.20 -0.93
CA LEU A 183 13.11 -17.18 -0.17
C LEU A 183 11.69 -16.66 0.08
N TYR A 184 11.57 -15.40 0.50
CA TYR A 184 10.32 -14.65 0.44
C TYR A 184 10.57 -13.14 0.30
N ALA A 185 9.59 -12.44 -0.27
CA ALA A 185 9.53 -10.98 -0.31
C ALA A 185 8.11 -10.51 -0.01
N LEU A 186 7.99 -9.38 0.70
CA LEU A 186 6.76 -8.62 0.88
C LEU A 186 7.06 -7.13 0.66
N GLY A 187 6.37 -6.50 -0.28
CA GLY A 187 6.63 -5.10 -0.63
C GLY A 187 7.55 -4.98 -1.85
N GLY A 188 8.27 -3.87 -1.98
CA GLY A 188 9.18 -3.65 -3.09
C GLY A 188 10.16 -2.50 -2.89
N SER A 189 10.63 -1.91 -4.01
CA SER A 189 11.66 -0.87 -3.95
C SER A 189 11.28 0.34 -3.11
N GLY A 190 9.98 0.69 -3.07
CA GLY A 190 9.44 1.79 -2.27
C GLY A 190 9.32 1.51 -0.77
N GLY A 191 9.54 0.26 -0.34
CA GLY A 191 9.43 -0.22 1.04
C GLY A 191 9.07 -1.71 1.06
N GLY A 192 9.60 -2.47 2.01
CA GLY A 192 9.28 -3.91 2.11
C GLY A 192 10.26 -4.69 2.98
N VAL A 193 10.06 -6.00 3.03
CA VAL A 193 10.97 -6.97 3.67
C VAL A 193 11.28 -8.11 2.71
N SER A 194 12.53 -8.59 2.74
CA SER A 194 12.92 -9.76 1.94
C SER A 194 13.97 -10.59 2.66
N LEU A 195 13.82 -11.91 2.56
CA LEU A 195 14.83 -12.89 2.93
C LEU A 195 15.27 -13.61 1.66
N PHE A 196 16.57 -13.68 1.41
CA PHE A 196 17.12 -14.25 0.18
C PHE A 196 18.49 -14.87 0.42
N MET A 197 18.86 -15.80 -0.45
CA MET A 197 20.21 -16.33 -0.55
C MET A 197 20.99 -15.54 -1.62
N ASP A 198 22.27 -15.28 -1.40
CA ASP A 198 23.17 -14.76 -2.44
C ASP A 198 24.54 -15.42 -2.31
N ASN A 199 24.91 -16.23 -3.30
CA ASN A 199 26.14 -17.02 -3.33
C ASN A 199 26.38 -17.82 -2.03
N GLY A 200 25.31 -18.39 -1.46
CA GLY A 200 25.35 -19.18 -0.23
C GLY A 200 25.31 -18.37 1.07
N THR A 201 25.32 -17.04 1.02
CA THR A 201 25.04 -16.19 2.19
C THR A 201 23.53 -15.99 2.33
N LEU A 202 22.99 -16.23 3.52
CA LEU A 202 21.60 -15.88 3.84
C LEU A 202 21.53 -14.41 4.21
N LYS A 203 20.61 -13.68 3.60
CA LYS A 203 20.48 -12.23 3.72
C LYS A 203 19.05 -11.84 4.03
N TYR A 204 18.90 -10.83 4.85
CA TYR A 204 17.62 -10.20 5.19
C TYR A 204 17.73 -8.70 4.99
N GLU A 205 16.67 -8.11 4.46
CA GLU A 205 16.55 -6.66 4.35
C GLU A 205 15.16 -6.18 4.73
N TYR A 206 15.12 -5.15 5.57
CA TYR A 206 13.97 -4.31 5.85
C TYR A 206 14.19 -2.94 5.20
N ASN A 207 13.46 -2.66 4.13
CA ASN A 207 13.43 -1.37 3.45
C ASN A 207 12.36 -0.49 4.10
N MET A 208 12.78 0.41 4.99
CA MET A 208 11.94 1.42 5.65
C MET A 208 11.69 2.57 4.68
N LEU A 209 10.80 2.31 3.72
CA LEU A 209 10.25 3.30 2.80
C LEU A 209 11.29 4.18 2.06
N LEU A 210 12.41 3.59 1.63
CA LEU A 210 13.58 4.27 1.03
C LEU A 210 14.37 5.21 1.98
N LEU A 211 13.88 5.44 3.20
CA LEU A 211 14.53 6.31 4.17
C LEU A 211 15.71 5.59 4.83
N GLU A 212 15.50 4.35 5.26
CA GLU A 212 16.50 3.51 5.91
C GLU A 212 16.40 2.06 5.43
N ARG A 213 17.52 1.34 5.44
CA ARG A 213 17.60 -0.09 5.09
C ARG A 213 18.31 -0.83 6.21
N TYR A 214 17.56 -1.66 6.95
CA TYR A 214 18.12 -2.48 8.03
C TYR A 214 18.38 -3.87 7.49
N GLN A 215 19.62 -4.34 7.64
CA GLN A 215 20.08 -5.57 7.00
C GLN A 215 20.69 -6.52 8.02
N ALA A 216 20.62 -7.81 7.73
CA ALA A 216 21.36 -8.86 8.43
C ALA A 216 21.85 -9.89 7.40
N ASP A 217 23.11 -10.28 7.53
CA ASP A 217 23.72 -11.34 6.73
C ASP A 217 24.09 -12.50 7.67
N SER A 218 24.14 -13.72 7.14
CA SER A 218 24.73 -14.84 7.86
C SER A 218 26.24 -14.66 8.00
N ASP A 219 26.78 -14.88 9.20
CA ASP A 219 28.22 -14.77 9.49
C ASP A 219 29.10 -15.76 8.68
N SER A 220 28.48 -16.78 8.09
CA SER A 220 29.12 -17.79 7.24
C SER A 220 28.17 -18.28 6.15
N LEU A 221 28.74 -18.92 5.13
CA LEU A 221 27.96 -19.57 4.07
C LEU A 221 27.12 -20.71 4.66
N ILE A 222 25.86 -20.80 4.23
CA ILE A 222 25.00 -21.93 4.54
C ILE A 222 25.38 -23.09 3.62
N ALA A 223 25.62 -24.26 4.21
CA ALA A 223 26.02 -25.44 3.45
C ALA A 223 24.86 -25.96 2.58
N ALA A 224 25.19 -26.74 1.54
CA ALA A 224 24.19 -27.52 0.84
C ALA A 224 23.59 -28.59 1.76
N GLY A 225 22.30 -28.85 1.60
CA GLY A 225 21.54 -29.79 2.41
C GLY A 225 20.20 -29.23 2.85
N ARG A 226 19.50 -30.02 3.66
CA ARG A 226 18.21 -29.61 4.23
C ARG A 226 18.43 -28.80 5.50
N HIS A 227 17.77 -27.65 5.57
CA HIS A 227 17.87 -26.71 6.67
C HIS A 227 16.49 -26.22 7.11
N THR A 228 16.40 -25.89 8.40
CA THR A 228 15.31 -25.07 8.92
C THR A 228 15.85 -23.66 9.14
N ILE A 229 15.28 -22.68 8.44
CA ILE A 229 15.58 -21.25 8.62
C ILE A 229 14.45 -20.61 9.41
N GLU A 230 14.77 -19.85 10.44
CA GLU A 230 13.82 -19.12 11.28
C GLU A 230 14.14 -17.62 11.22
N VAL A 231 13.15 -16.79 10.95
CA VAL A 231 13.21 -15.33 11.07
C VAL A 231 12.22 -14.91 12.14
N GLU A 232 12.73 -14.51 13.30
CA GLU A 232 11.94 -14.02 14.42
C GLU A 232 11.97 -12.50 14.42
N THR A 233 10.82 -11.87 14.25
CA THR A 233 10.63 -10.42 14.36
C THR A 233 9.91 -10.12 15.67
N THR A 234 10.52 -9.28 16.51
CA THR A 234 9.93 -8.78 17.76
C THR A 234 9.69 -7.28 17.64
N ILE A 235 8.44 -6.87 17.84
CA ILE A 235 7.98 -5.48 17.85
C ILE A 235 7.08 -5.34 19.09
N ASP A 236 7.64 -4.80 20.17
CA ASP A 236 6.91 -4.56 21.42
C ASP A 236 5.92 -3.39 21.30
N SER A 237 6.31 -2.35 20.55
CA SER A 237 5.49 -1.18 20.23
C SER A 237 6.07 -0.40 19.06
N PHE A 238 5.26 0.44 18.40
CA PHE A 238 5.71 1.21 17.23
C PHE A 238 6.56 2.45 17.54
N ASP A 239 6.66 2.83 18.81
CA ASP A 239 7.52 3.92 19.30
C ASP A 239 8.89 3.41 19.79
N GLN A 240 9.15 2.10 19.68
CA GLN A 240 10.42 1.47 20.04
C GLN A 240 11.03 0.75 18.83
N PRO A 241 12.37 0.59 18.79
CA PRO A 241 13.01 -0.25 17.80
C PRO A 241 12.52 -1.69 17.87
N GLY A 242 12.34 -2.32 16.71
CA GLY A 242 12.12 -3.76 16.60
C GLY A 242 13.44 -4.53 16.50
N GLU A 243 13.37 -5.84 16.73
CA GLU A 243 14.51 -6.75 16.56
C GLU A 243 14.16 -7.86 15.56
N VAL A 244 15.09 -8.16 14.66
CA VAL A 244 15.03 -9.35 13.80
C VAL A 244 16.21 -10.25 14.12
N VAL A 245 15.92 -11.51 14.42
CA VAL A 245 16.92 -12.57 14.66
C VAL A 245 16.72 -13.68 13.65
N ILE A 246 17.80 -14.09 12.98
CA ILE A 246 17.80 -15.12 11.95
C ILE A 246 18.57 -16.34 12.49
N ARG A 247 17.93 -17.50 12.44
CA ARG A 247 18.53 -18.78 12.85
C ARG A 247 18.50 -19.79 11.72
N VAL A 248 19.52 -20.64 11.67
CA VAL A 248 19.60 -21.82 10.80
C VAL A 248 19.88 -23.03 11.67
N ASP A 249 19.01 -24.03 11.61
CA ASP A 249 19.04 -25.25 12.43
C ASP A 249 19.16 -24.95 13.95
N GLY A 250 18.49 -23.87 14.38
CA GLY A 250 18.46 -23.39 15.76
C GLY A 250 19.69 -22.57 16.20
N ALA A 251 20.70 -22.41 15.35
CA ALA A 251 21.84 -21.53 15.61
C ALA A 251 21.59 -20.13 15.04
N GLU A 252 21.79 -19.09 15.83
CA GLU A 252 21.74 -17.71 15.33
C GLU A 252 22.87 -17.45 14.33
N VAL A 253 22.52 -16.89 13.18
CA VAL A 253 23.46 -16.59 12.10
C VAL A 253 23.49 -15.10 11.74
N GLY A 254 22.45 -14.34 12.08
CA GLY A 254 22.35 -12.92 11.75
C GLY A 254 21.31 -12.22 12.63
N ARG A 255 21.45 -10.91 12.78
CA ARG A 255 20.54 -10.06 13.55
C ARG A 255 20.54 -8.62 13.03
N THR A 256 19.44 -7.92 13.18
CA THR A 256 19.38 -6.47 12.93
C THR A 256 18.36 -5.78 13.81
N THR A 257 18.57 -4.49 14.08
CA THR A 257 17.66 -3.64 14.83
C THR A 257 16.96 -2.71 13.86
N ILE A 258 15.63 -2.73 13.87
CA ILE A 258 14.78 -1.88 13.03
C ILE A 258 14.44 -0.64 13.85
N GLU A 259 15.19 0.44 13.67
CA GLU A 259 15.04 1.65 14.47
C GLU A 259 13.68 2.33 14.31
N THR A 260 13.04 2.18 13.14
CA THR A 260 11.70 2.71 12.89
C THR A 260 10.80 1.69 12.19
N ILE A 261 9.65 1.40 12.81
CA ILE A 261 8.66 0.45 12.31
C ILE A 261 7.62 1.14 11.42
N VAL A 262 7.31 0.52 10.28
CA VAL A 262 6.19 0.93 9.43
C VAL A 262 4.86 0.50 10.07
N GLN A 263 4.01 1.46 10.43
CA GLN A 263 2.75 1.19 11.15
C GLN A 263 1.56 0.83 10.22
N GLY A 264 1.67 1.06 8.92
CA GLY A 264 0.57 0.90 7.95
C GLY A 264 0.82 -0.25 6.97
N ALA A 265 1.33 0.09 5.79
CA ALA A 265 1.78 -0.85 4.77
C ALA A 265 3.06 -0.32 4.15
N PHE A 266 3.86 -1.20 3.60
CA PHE A 266 5.05 -0.83 2.83
C PHE A 266 4.69 -0.31 1.45
N SER A 267 3.65 -0.88 0.84
CA SER A 267 3.23 -0.56 -0.52
C SER A 267 1.71 -0.61 -0.70
N ALA A 268 1.22 0.05 -1.75
CA ALA A 268 -0.17 -0.09 -2.20
C ALA A 268 -0.32 -1.04 -3.41
N SER A 269 0.78 -1.46 -4.03
CA SER A 269 0.79 -2.16 -5.32
C SER A 269 1.69 -3.39 -5.38
N GLU A 270 2.60 -3.56 -4.42
CA GLU A 270 3.50 -4.71 -4.40
C GLU A 270 2.85 -5.90 -3.69
N THR A 271 3.56 -7.02 -3.69
CA THR A 271 2.99 -8.31 -3.29
C THR A 271 3.85 -9.06 -2.28
N PHE A 272 3.27 -10.12 -1.72
CA PHE A 272 3.96 -11.17 -1.02
C PHE A 272 4.16 -12.35 -1.97
N ASP A 273 5.41 -12.82 -2.03
CA ASP A 273 5.88 -13.85 -2.93
C ASP A 273 6.85 -14.79 -2.19
N VAL A 274 6.80 -16.07 -2.53
CA VAL A 274 7.71 -17.12 -2.04
C VAL A 274 8.53 -17.64 -3.21
N GLY A 275 9.84 -17.74 -3.04
CA GLY A 275 10.75 -18.21 -4.10
C GLY A 275 11.12 -17.15 -5.16
N THR A 276 10.56 -15.94 -5.08
CA THR A 276 10.78 -14.86 -6.06
C THR A 276 10.38 -13.52 -5.46
N ASP A 277 10.83 -12.41 -6.07
CA ASP A 277 10.34 -11.06 -5.78
C ASP A 277 9.72 -10.46 -7.05
N LEU A 278 8.39 -10.57 -7.16
CA LEU A 278 7.64 -10.09 -8.32
C LEU A 278 7.16 -8.65 -8.09
N GLY A 279 7.53 -7.76 -8.99
CA GLY A 279 7.23 -6.34 -8.85
C GLY A 279 8.52 -5.53 -8.91
N ALA A 280 8.66 -4.54 -8.04
CA ALA A 280 9.92 -3.84 -7.87
C ALA A 280 10.74 -4.47 -6.73
N PRO A 281 12.05 -4.72 -6.91
CA PRO A 281 12.86 -5.45 -5.95
C PRO A 281 12.92 -4.74 -4.59
N VAL A 282 12.71 -5.47 -3.49
CA VAL A 282 12.84 -4.94 -2.12
C VAL A 282 14.29 -4.53 -1.84
N SER A 283 15.24 -5.44 -2.09
CA SER A 283 16.67 -5.19 -1.86
C SER A 283 17.37 -4.66 -3.11
N LEU A 284 18.28 -3.70 -2.90
CA LEU A 284 19.18 -3.23 -3.96
C LEU A 284 20.23 -4.29 -4.34
N GLU A 285 20.53 -5.25 -3.47
CA GLU A 285 21.58 -6.24 -3.71
C GLU A 285 21.23 -7.20 -4.86
N TYR A 286 19.94 -7.46 -5.10
CA TYR A 286 19.48 -8.26 -6.22
C TYR A 286 18.69 -7.48 -7.27
N ALA A 287 18.65 -6.15 -7.21
CA ALA A 287 17.80 -5.35 -8.09
C ALA A 287 18.08 -5.60 -9.60
N ASP A 288 19.35 -5.73 -9.99
CA ASP A 288 19.75 -6.03 -11.37
C ASP A 288 19.50 -7.50 -11.79
N ARG A 289 19.12 -8.35 -10.84
CA ARG A 289 18.82 -9.78 -11.02
C ARG A 289 17.32 -10.09 -10.86
N ALA A 290 16.48 -9.06 -10.71
CA ALA A 290 15.04 -9.24 -10.54
C ALA A 290 14.43 -10.11 -11.67
N PRO A 291 13.51 -11.04 -11.36
CA PRO A 291 12.83 -11.21 -10.06
C PRO A 291 13.58 -12.12 -9.06
N PHE A 292 14.87 -12.36 -9.31
CA PHE A 292 15.81 -13.12 -8.47
C PHE A 292 15.21 -14.43 -7.94
N GLU A 293 14.72 -15.23 -8.87
CA GLU A 293 14.05 -16.50 -8.61
C GLU A 293 15.00 -17.46 -7.89
N PHE A 294 14.48 -18.14 -6.87
CA PHE A 294 15.11 -19.29 -6.25
C PHE A 294 14.65 -20.52 -7.03
N ASP A 295 15.52 -21.05 -7.89
CA ASP A 295 15.16 -22.05 -8.88
C ASP A 295 15.72 -23.45 -8.55
N GLU A 296 15.54 -24.42 -9.47
CA GLU A 296 16.00 -25.78 -9.25
C GLU A 296 17.53 -25.90 -9.07
N PHE A 297 18.33 -24.93 -9.49
CA PHE A 297 19.79 -24.90 -9.31
C PHE A 297 20.20 -24.40 -7.93
N ASP A 298 19.31 -23.68 -7.25
CA ASP A 298 19.51 -23.17 -5.89
C ASP A 298 18.95 -24.12 -4.83
N GLY A 299 17.87 -24.84 -5.13
CA GLY A 299 17.28 -25.75 -4.17
C GLY A 299 15.80 -26.06 -4.38
N THR A 300 15.11 -26.27 -3.26
CA THR A 300 13.65 -26.38 -3.19
C THR A 300 13.16 -25.85 -1.85
N ILE A 301 12.21 -24.91 -1.88
CA ILE A 301 11.51 -24.43 -0.69
C ILE A 301 10.34 -25.39 -0.44
N ASN A 302 10.46 -26.22 0.60
CA ASN A 302 9.43 -27.21 0.92
C ASN A 302 8.20 -26.55 1.56
N THR A 303 8.41 -25.64 2.51
CA THR A 303 7.35 -24.87 3.17
C THR A 303 7.87 -23.53 3.68
N VAL A 304 7.00 -22.51 3.66
CA VAL A 304 7.18 -21.26 4.41
C VAL A 304 5.99 -21.10 5.35
N LYS A 305 6.22 -21.26 6.65
CA LYS A 305 5.21 -21.05 7.68
C LYS A 305 5.39 -19.68 8.30
N VAL A 306 4.31 -18.93 8.45
CA VAL A 306 4.30 -17.66 9.19
C VAL A 306 3.37 -17.80 10.38
N GLU A 307 3.81 -17.39 11.56
CA GLU A 307 3.04 -17.35 12.80
C GLU A 307 3.15 -15.96 13.42
N LEU A 308 2.03 -15.31 13.71
CA LEU A 308 2.03 -14.09 14.52
C LEU A 308 2.27 -14.47 15.98
N THR A 309 3.22 -13.78 16.63
CA THR A 309 3.67 -14.10 17.98
C THR A 309 3.16 -13.12 19.04
N SER A 310 2.53 -12.01 18.63
CA SER A 310 1.72 -11.15 19.50
C SER A 310 0.24 -11.25 19.16
N ALA A 311 -0.62 -11.14 20.18
CA ALA A 311 -2.08 -11.26 20.06
C ALA A 311 -2.80 -9.90 19.96
N GLU A 312 -2.08 -8.78 20.01
CA GLU A 312 -2.66 -7.44 19.95
C GLU A 312 -2.01 -6.64 18.82
N SER A 313 -2.84 -6.13 17.91
CA SER A 313 -2.39 -5.15 16.93
C SER A 313 -2.06 -3.86 17.68
N HIS A 314 -0.80 -3.43 17.67
CA HIS A 314 -0.36 -2.20 18.33
C HIS A 314 -0.73 -0.93 17.55
N PHE A 315 -1.85 -0.93 16.81
CA PHE A 315 -2.37 0.31 16.23
C PHE A 315 -2.69 1.25 17.40
N LEU A 316 -1.87 2.29 17.54
CA LEU A 316 -2.18 3.38 18.43
C LEU A 316 -3.44 4.05 17.85
N PRO A 317 -4.57 4.10 18.58
CA PRO A 317 -5.61 5.04 18.20
C PRO A 317 -4.97 6.43 18.16
N LEU A 318 -5.23 7.20 17.11
CA LEU A 318 -5.03 8.65 17.17
C LEU A 318 -5.95 9.14 18.28
N LEU A 319 -5.40 9.27 19.49
CA LEU A 319 -5.96 9.72 20.77
C LEU A 319 -7.51 9.71 20.86
N PRO A 320 -8.13 8.92 21.76
CA PRO A 320 -9.55 9.06 22.02
C PRO A 320 -9.82 10.46 22.59
N VAL A 321 -10.46 11.33 21.82
CA VAL A 321 -11.10 12.52 22.37
C VAL A 321 -12.29 12.02 23.19
N PRO A 322 -12.37 12.32 24.50
CA PRO A 322 -13.54 11.94 25.28
C PRO A 322 -14.76 12.67 24.70
N LEU A 323 -15.74 11.90 24.23
CA LEU A 323 -17.07 12.40 23.94
C LEU A 323 -17.73 12.78 25.27
N ASP A 324 -17.77 14.08 25.57
CA ASP A 324 -18.71 14.69 26.53
C ASP A 324 -19.98 15.17 25.81
#